data_AF-A0A8B6FDT1-F1
#
_entry.id   AF-A0A8B6FDT1-F1
#
_cell.length_a   1.000
_cell.length_b   1.000
_cell.length_c   1.000
_cell.angle_alpha   90.00
_cell.angle_beta   90.00
_cell.angle_gamma   90.00
#
_symmetry.space_group_name_H-M   'P 1'
#
loop_
_entity.id
_entity.type
_entity.pdbx_description
1 polymer ?
#
loop_
_entity_poly.entity_id
_entity_poly.type
_entity_poly.pdbx_seq_one_letter_code
_entity_poly.pdbx_strand_id
1 'polypeptide(L)'
;MAEALNDLKKKYKVHEETESYFKLRTENGNNKPYYEMSNFDEARIQKEEIAKQFGGEVEFEGSVKDFTVHTPYVKDGVRITVYRSKNCALVVAPSVFVYFHGGGNVVGSRKTVDTVCKIFSRDAPCVVVNVEYRCGPEHKYPANHEDAVCVVRWVKMNKGLIGAVNESTVGVGGDSAGGRLAASVCHEEYNINYQVLVYPSLDYRRKFNSDKEFEKGPVLSSEVLQWFNRNYINEADFEKPRASPLLYKSFNRCPPALIIMAELDMNRDHGYAYHEKLKEAGVKSQTFTVKGVTHGFFVMPALMWKCIVKTAVVAFDTVNWTRRINFDDDYVAFKTTRNPYEPHSIWTVALKHPNLREQAHYLISVCCLVTDTAIEQYILCERCGKMFLDLSSRYCFM
;
A
#
# COMPACT_ATOMS: atom_id res chain seq x y z
N MET A 1 10.01 -1.89 -22.76
CA MET A 1 9.87 -0.90 -21.66
C MET A 1 10.21 0.51 -22.12
N ALA A 2 11.39 0.78 -22.69
CA ALA A 2 11.79 2.13 -23.12
C ALA A 2 10.82 2.78 -24.13
N GLU A 3 10.37 2.03 -25.14
CA GLU A 3 9.38 2.50 -26.12
C GLU A 3 8.04 2.88 -25.46
N ALA A 4 7.50 1.98 -24.62
CA ALA A 4 6.27 2.25 -23.87
C ALA A 4 6.36 3.48 -22.96
N LEU A 5 7.51 3.72 -22.34
CA LEU A 5 7.75 4.95 -21.56
C LEU A 5 7.75 6.20 -22.47
N ASN A 6 8.42 6.14 -23.62
CA ASN A 6 8.44 7.26 -24.57
C ASN A 6 7.03 7.59 -25.08
N ASP A 7 6.20 6.58 -25.31
CA ASP A 7 4.80 6.78 -25.68
C ASP A 7 3.98 7.41 -24.56
N LEU A 8 4.21 7.02 -23.30
CA LEU A 8 3.60 7.70 -22.15
C LEU A 8 4.03 9.18 -22.09
N LYS A 9 5.31 9.48 -22.29
CA LYS A 9 5.84 10.86 -22.26
C LYS A 9 5.26 11.78 -23.32
N LYS A 10 4.72 11.24 -24.42
CA LYS A 10 4.00 12.04 -25.45
C LYS A 10 2.64 12.57 -24.94
N LYS A 11 2.05 11.90 -23.95
CA LYS A 11 0.67 12.17 -23.48
C LYS A 11 0.61 12.66 -22.03
N TYR A 12 1.57 12.27 -21.20
CA TYR A 12 1.56 12.54 -19.75
C TYR A 12 2.87 13.15 -19.28
N LYS A 13 2.78 13.94 -18.21
CA LYS A 13 3.94 14.36 -17.44
C LYS A 13 4.37 13.22 -16.51
N VAL A 14 5.37 12.45 -16.94
CA VAL A 14 5.93 11.36 -16.14
C VAL A 14 6.76 11.93 -14.98
N HIS A 15 6.67 11.28 -13.81
CA HIS A 15 7.43 11.68 -12.63
C HIS A 15 8.91 11.31 -12.78
N GLU A 16 9.82 12.15 -12.30
CA GLU A 16 11.27 11.95 -12.44
C GLU A 16 11.77 10.62 -11.84
N GLU A 17 11.19 10.18 -10.72
CA GLU A 17 11.51 8.88 -10.10
C GLU A 17 11.04 7.71 -10.97
N THR A 18 9.93 7.86 -11.69
CA THR A 18 9.45 6.87 -12.67
C THR A 18 10.36 6.81 -13.89
N GLU A 19 10.84 7.96 -14.38
CA GLU A 19 11.86 7.97 -15.45
C GLU A 19 13.16 7.29 -14.99
N SER A 20 13.59 7.58 -13.77
CA SER A 20 14.78 6.98 -13.16
C SER A 20 14.66 5.47 -13.02
N TYR A 21 13.48 4.97 -12.60
CA TYR A 21 13.17 3.55 -12.55
C TYR A 21 13.39 2.88 -13.90
N PHE A 22 12.77 3.39 -14.97
CA PHE A 22 12.90 2.75 -16.28
C PHE A 22 14.28 2.87 -16.89
N LYS A 23 15.01 3.97 -16.61
CA LYS A 23 16.42 4.09 -17.00
C LYS A 23 17.24 2.97 -16.36
N LEU A 24 17.18 2.82 -15.04
CA LEU A 24 17.89 1.77 -14.30
C LEU A 24 17.47 0.36 -14.74
N ARG A 25 16.17 0.14 -15.01
CA ARG A 25 15.66 -1.15 -15.50
C ARG A 25 16.21 -1.51 -16.88
N THR A 26 16.39 -0.52 -17.76
CA THR A 26 16.91 -0.73 -19.11
C THR A 26 18.41 -0.96 -19.10
N GLU A 27 19.16 -0.19 -18.30
CA GLU A 27 20.62 -0.30 -18.16
C GLU A 27 21.04 -1.65 -17.56
N ASN A 28 20.25 -2.22 -16.65
CA ASN A 28 20.58 -3.49 -15.99
C ASN A 28 20.34 -4.74 -16.87
N GLY A 29 19.75 -4.61 -18.07
CA GLY A 29 19.77 -5.59 -19.18
C GLY A 29 19.19 -6.99 -18.97
N ASN A 30 19.02 -7.46 -17.73
CA ASN A 30 18.85 -8.88 -17.40
C ASN A 30 17.41 -9.29 -17.10
N ASN A 31 16.45 -8.37 -17.21
CA ASN A 31 15.06 -8.67 -16.85
C ASN A 31 14.25 -9.07 -18.07
N LYS A 32 13.76 -10.30 -18.07
CA LYS A 32 12.85 -10.76 -19.12
C LYS A 32 11.42 -10.30 -18.81
N PRO A 33 10.62 -9.91 -19.82
CA PRO A 33 9.19 -9.75 -19.65
C PRO A 33 8.55 -11.05 -19.16
N TYR A 34 7.58 -10.96 -18.24
CA TYR A 34 6.96 -12.15 -17.65
C TYR A 34 6.33 -13.08 -18.69
N TYR A 35 5.75 -12.53 -19.76
CA TYR A 35 5.13 -13.33 -20.82
C TYR A 35 6.12 -14.17 -21.64
N GLU A 36 7.43 -13.94 -21.51
CA GLU A 36 8.49 -14.77 -22.11
C GLU A 36 9.03 -15.83 -21.14
N MET A 37 8.60 -15.81 -19.88
CA MET A 37 9.07 -16.74 -18.85
C MET A 37 8.17 -17.98 -18.78
N SER A 38 8.75 -19.14 -19.07
CA SER A 38 8.12 -20.45 -18.87
C SER A 38 8.47 -21.09 -17.52
N ASN A 39 9.54 -20.64 -16.86
CA ASN A 39 9.94 -21.07 -15.53
C ASN A 39 9.40 -20.08 -14.46
N PHE A 40 8.46 -20.53 -13.64
CA PHE A 40 7.85 -19.69 -12.60
C PHE A 40 8.81 -19.33 -11.46
N ASP A 41 9.79 -20.19 -11.17
CA ASP A 41 10.81 -19.90 -10.16
C ASP A 41 11.73 -18.78 -10.64
N GLU A 42 12.09 -18.76 -11.92
CA GLU A 42 12.84 -17.64 -12.53
C GLU A 42 12.05 -16.33 -12.41
N ALA A 43 10.74 -16.35 -12.69
CA ALA A 43 9.86 -15.19 -12.57
C ALA A 43 9.75 -14.68 -11.12
N ARG A 44 9.67 -15.59 -10.15
CA ARG A 44 9.63 -15.28 -8.72
C ARG A 44 10.96 -14.71 -8.22
N ILE A 45 12.08 -15.33 -8.59
CA ILE A 45 13.43 -14.83 -8.29
C ILE A 45 13.61 -13.42 -8.87
N GLN A 46 13.26 -13.21 -10.14
CA GLN A 46 13.33 -11.88 -10.75
C GLN A 46 12.51 -10.86 -9.96
N LYS A 47 11.30 -11.22 -9.51
CA LYS A 47 10.47 -10.31 -8.70
C LYS A 47 11.11 -9.99 -7.34
N GLU A 48 11.72 -10.97 -6.67
CA GLU A 48 12.45 -10.73 -5.41
C GLU A 48 13.67 -9.83 -5.62
N GLU A 49 14.46 -10.04 -6.68
CA GLU A 49 15.63 -9.21 -6.97
C GLU A 49 15.24 -7.77 -7.31
N ILE A 50 14.16 -7.55 -8.07
CA ILE A 50 13.61 -6.22 -8.31
C ILE A 50 13.19 -5.56 -6.98
N ALA A 51 12.52 -6.31 -6.12
CA ALA A 51 12.08 -5.80 -4.83
C ALA A 51 13.27 -5.44 -3.92
N LYS A 52 14.33 -6.24 -3.90
CA LYS A 52 15.57 -5.91 -3.17
C LYS A 52 16.23 -4.65 -3.73
N GLN A 53 16.35 -4.57 -5.05
CA GLN A 53 17.02 -3.46 -5.74
C GLN A 53 16.35 -2.11 -5.48
N PHE A 54 15.01 -2.05 -5.53
CA PHE A 54 14.28 -0.78 -5.47
C PHE A 54 13.50 -0.58 -4.16
N GLY A 55 13.34 -1.62 -3.37
CA GLY A 55 12.76 -1.53 -2.03
C GLY A 55 13.73 -0.87 -1.05
N GLY A 56 15.02 -1.18 -1.18
CA GLY A 56 16.07 -0.74 -0.26
C GLY A 56 15.85 -1.25 1.17
N GLU A 57 16.62 -0.67 2.08
CA GLU A 57 16.61 -1.05 3.49
C GLU A 57 16.01 0.07 4.33
N VAL A 58 15.43 -0.30 5.47
CA VAL A 58 14.91 0.66 6.43
C VAL A 58 15.37 0.23 7.81
N GLU A 59 15.91 1.17 8.57
CA GLU A 59 16.19 0.94 9.97
C GLU A 59 14.87 0.62 10.69
N PHE A 60 14.84 -0.57 11.29
CA PHE A 60 13.65 -1.10 11.93
C PHE A 60 13.96 -1.56 13.34
N GLU A 61 13.67 -0.68 14.30
CA GLU A 61 13.71 -1.01 15.72
C GLU A 61 12.37 -1.59 16.16
N GLY A 62 12.37 -2.82 16.64
CA GLY A 62 11.16 -3.56 17.03
C GLY A 62 11.37 -5.07 16.95
N SER A 63 10.27 -5.82 16.86
CA SER A 63 10.31 -7.27 16.67
C SER A 63 9.78 -7.67 15.29
N VAL A 64 10.45 -8.62 14.65
CA VAL A 64 9.99 -9.33 13.46
C VAL A 64 9.88 -10.81 13.82
N LYS A 65 8.69 -11.40 13.71
CA LYS A 65 8.42 -12.78 14.12
C LYS A 65 7.62 -13.52 13.06
N ASP A 66 8.05 -14.73 12.73
CA ASP A 66 7.31 -15.61 11.83
C ASP A 66 6.34 -16.51 12.62
N PHE A 67 5.15 -16.71 12.07
CA PHE A 67 4.14 -17.63 12.58
C PHE A 67 3.58 -18.49 11.46
N THR A 68 3.00 -19.62 11.83
CA THR A 68 2.23 -20.48 10.93
C THR A 68 0.77 -20.46 11.36
N VAL A 69 -0.11 -20.04 10.45
CA VAL A 69 -1.56 -20.05 10.64
C VAL A 69 -2.10 -21.36 10.07
N HIS A 70 -2.57 -22.25 10.93
CA HIS A 70 -3.21 -23.48 10.48
C HIS A 70 -4.56 -23.17 9.82
N THR A 71 -4.75 -23.69 8.59
CA THR A 71 -5.99 -23.55 7.82
C THR A 71 -6.48 -24.93 7.39
N PRO A 72 -7.77 -25.10 7.09
CA PRO A 72 -8.27 -26.37 6.56
C PRO A 72 -7.78 -26.65 5.12
N TYR A 73 -7.16 -25.67 4.45
CA TYR A 73 -6.77 -25.75 3.05
C TYR A 73 -5.28 -26.01 2.82
N VAL A 74 -4.44 -25.70 3.82
CA VAL A 74 -2.98 -25.82 3.74
C VAL A 74 -2.51 -26.69 4.90
N LYS A 75 -2.06 -27.91 4.58
CA LYS A 75 -1.63 -28.92 5.57
C LYS A 75 -0.58 -28.36 6.54
N ASP A 76 0.41 -27.65 6.00
CA ASP A 76 1.51 -27.08 6.79
C ASP A 76 1.23 -25.66 7.28
N GLY A 77 0.02 -25.14 7.04
CA GLY A 77 -0.43 -23.80 7.37
C GLY A 77 0.09 -22.69 6.43
N VAL A 78 -0.51 -21.51 6.57
CA VAL A 78 -0.12 -20.29 5.85
C VAL A 78 0.90 -19.54 6.70
N ARG A 79 2.07 -19.24 6.14
CA ARG A 79 3.10 -18.48 6.87
C ARG A 79 2.74 -17.00 6.91
N ILE A 80 3.00 -16.36 8.04
CA ILE A 80 2.90 -14.91 8.22
C ILE A 80 4.17 -14.38 8.87
N THR A 81 4.56 -13.14 8.54
CA THR A 81 5.55 -12.38 9.31
C THR A 81 4.85 -11.23 10.01
N VAL A 82 5.07 -11.10 11.31
CA VAL A 82 4.54 -10.04 12.14
C VAL A 82 5.65 -9.03 12.43
N TYR A 83 5.41 -7.78 12.04
CA TYR A 83 6.28 -6.64 12.32
C TYR A 83 5.62 -5.79 13.40
N ARG A 84 6.37 -5.51 14.46
CA ARG A 84 5.95 -4.62 15.54
C ARG A 84 7.10 -3.69 15.89
N SER A 85 7.06 -2.47 15.35
CA SER A 85 8.03 -1.42 15.66
C SER A 85 7.97 -1.04 17.15
N LYS A 86 9.08 -0.51 17.70
CA LYS A 86 9.11 0.14 19.02
C LYS A 86 8.04 1.23 19.15
N ASN A 87 7.72 1.92 18.05
CA ASN A 87 6.71 2.98 18.00
C ASN A 87 5.31 2.48 18.36
N CYS A 88 5.02 1.18 18.21
CA CYS A 88 3.76 0.59 18.66
C CYS A 88 3.56 0.70 20.18
N ALA A 89 4.63 0.85 20.97
CA ALA A 89 4.53 1.06 22.42
C ALA A 89 4.01 2.46 22.79
N LEU A 90 4.01 3.41 21.83
CA LEU A 90 3.48 4.76 22.02
C LEU A 90 1.94 4.80 21.92
N VAL A 91 1.31 3.69 21.51
CA VAL A 91 -0.13 3.59 21.30
C VAL A 91 -0.70 2.52 22.25
N VAL A 92 -1.77 2.86 22.98
CA VAL A 92 -2.39 1.96 23.98
C VAL A 92 -2.90 0.67 23.33
N ALA A 93 -3.53 0.78 22.16
CA ALA A 93 -4.06 -0.33 21.39
C ALA A 93 -3.63 -0.18 19.91
N PRO A 94 -2.38 -0.52 19.55
CA PRO A 94 -1.89 -0.36 18.19
C PRO A 94 -2.76 -1.18 17.24
N SER A 95 -3.18 -0.59 16.12
CA SER A 95 -3.98 -1.29 15.12
C SER A 95 -3.21 -2.49 14.55
N VAL A 96 -3.93 -3.53 14.14
CA VAL A 96 -3.37 -4.64 13.35
C VAL A 96 -3.69 -4.42 11.89
N PHE A 97 -2.66 -4.39 11.05
CA PHE A 97 -2.79 -4.23 9.61
C PHE A 97 -2.35 -5.51 8.89
N VAL A 98 -3.31 -6.26 8.36
CA VAL A 98 -3.02 -7.48 7.58
C VAL A 98 -2.74 -7.09 6.13
N TYR A 99 -1.52 -7.36 5.67
CA TYR A 99 -1.04 -6.94 4.36
C TYR A 99 -0.89 -8.13 3.41
N PHE A 100 -1.49 -8.02 2.24
CA PHE A 100 -1.39 -8.97 1.13
C PHE A 100 -0.51 -8.37 0.02
N HIS A 101 0.56 -9.06 -0.36
CA HIS A 101 1.48 -8.58 -1.40
C HIS A 101 0.85 -8.57 -2.80
N GLY A 102 1.39 -7.79 -3.72
CA GLY A 102 1.06 -7.86 -5.15
C GLY A 102 1.81 -8.96 -5.90
N GLY A 103 1.76 -8.90 -7.23
CA GLY A 103 2.46 -9.85 -8.12
C GLY A 103 1.56 -10.75 -8.96
N GLY A 104 0.35 -10.26 -9.31
CA GLY A 104 -0.54 -10.95 -10.26
C GLY A 104 -1.04 -12.31 -9.79
N ASN A 105 -0.93 -12.61 -8.48
CA ASN A 105 -1.24 -13.91 -7.86
C ASN A 105 -0.33 -15.07 -8.32
N VAL A 106 0.83 -14.79 -8.93
CA VAL A 106 1.78 -15.80 -9.44
C VAL A 106 3.20 -15.56 -8.91
N VAL A 107 3.61 -14.29 -8.86
CA VAL A 107 4.88 -13.86 -8.28
C VAL A 107 4.63 -13.01 -7.03
N GLY A 108 5.71 -12.60 -6.36
CA GLY A 108 5.62 -11.91 -5.07
C GLY A 108 5.67 -12.89 -3.91
N SER A 109 6.05 -12.38 -2.76
CA SER A 109 6.16 -13.10 -1.48
C SER A 109 6.18 -12.10 -0.34
N ARG A 110 6.14 -12.57 0.91
CA ARG A 110 6.38 -11.68 2.08
C ARG A 110 7.67 -10.88 1.94
N LYS A 111 8.73 -11.48 1.37
CA LYS A 111 10.02 -10.83 1.16
C LYS A 111 9.93 -9.63 0.22
N THR A 112 9.07 -9.69 -0.78
CA THR A 112 8.95 -8.63 -1.80
C THR A 112 8.33 -7.33 -1.29
N VAL A 113 7.70 -7.37 -0.12
CA VAL A 113 7.05 -6.22 0.53
C VAL A 113 7.57 -6.01 1.96
N ASP A 114 8.68 -6.64 2.34
CA ASP A 114 9.26 -6.58 3.69
C ASP A 114 9.55 -5.14 4.13
N THR A 115 10.26 -4.37 3.29
CA THR A 115 10.59 -2.96 3.57
C THR A 115 9.33 -2.11 3.73
N VAL A 116 8.33 -2.29 2.87
CA VAL A 116 7.05 -1.57 2.97
C VAL A 116 6.31 -1.93 4.27
N CYS A 117 6.29 -3.20 4.67
CA CYS A 117 5.66 -3.62 5.92
C CYS A 117 6.36 -3.04 7.15
N LYS A 118 7.70 -2.97 7.13
CA LYS A 118 8.49 -2.30 8.17
C LYS A 118 8.18 -0.80 8.23
N ILE A 119 8.12 -0.12 7.09
CA ILE A 119 7.74 1.30 6.99
C ILE A 119 6.35 1.52 7.59
N PHE A 120 5.34 0.72 7.22
CA PHE A 120 4.00 0.83 7.80
C PHE A 120 3.99 0.62 9.31
N SER A 121 4.69 -0.39 9.82
CA SER A 121 4.71 -0.67 11.25
C SER A 121 5.39 0.45 12.05
N ARG A 122 6.45 1.05 11.50
CA ARG A 122 7.20 2.16 12.09
C ARG A 122 6.45 3.48 12.03
N ASP A 123 5.96 3.84 10.84
CA ASP A 123 5.44 5.17 10.57
C ASP A 123 3.98 5.32 11.01
N ALA A 124 3.16 4.26 10.91
CA ALA A 124 1.74 4.21 11.33
C ALA A 124 1.50 3.56 12.71
N PRO A 125 2.50 3.56 13.60
CA PRO A 125 2.66 2.69 14.78
C PRO A 125 1.66 1.52 14.90
N CYS A 126 1.69 0.62 13.91
CA CYS A 126 0.76 -0.52 13.84
C CYS A 126 1.50 -1.86 13.81
N VAL A 127 0.81 -2.92 14.25
CA VAL A 127 1.28 -4.29 14.09
C VAL A 127 0.95 -4.73 12.67
N VAL A 128 1.95 -4.99 11.84
CA VAL A 128 1.74 -5.43 10.45
C VAL A 128 1.85 -6.95 10.37
N VAL A 129 0.86 -7.60 9.77
CA VAL A 129 0.83 -9.04 9.49
C VAL A 129 0.95 -9.26 7.99
N ASN A 130 2.15 -9.61 7.53
CA ASN A 130 2.46 -9.85 6.12
C ASN A 130 2.23 -11.33 5.77
N VAL A 131 1.41 -11.60 4.76
CA VAL A 131 0.84 -12.94 4.52
C VAL A 131 1.45 -13.63 3.30
N GLU A 132 1.89 -14.89 3.48
CA GLU A 132 2.40 -15.78 2.42
C GLU A 132 1.28 -16.67 1.87
N TYR A 133 0.31 -16.10 1.17
CA TYR A 133 -0.80 -16.86 0.61
C TYR A 133 -0.36 -17.69 -0.61
N ARG A 134 -1.06 -18.79 -0.89
CA ARG A 134 -0.78 -19.67 -2.05
C ARG A 134 -0.93 -18.92 -3.38
N CYS A 135 0.01 -19.10 -4.30
CA CYS A 135 -0.01 -18.48 -5.63
C CYS A 135 -0.18 -19.52 -6.75
N GLY A 136 -0.58 -19.04 -7.93
CA GLY A 136 -0.58 -19.83 -9.15
C GLY A 136 0.84 -20.02 -9.72
N PRO A 137 1.02 -20.98 -10.64
CA PRO A 137 0.00 -21.92 -11.15
C PRO A 137 -0.29 -23.13 -10.27
N GLU A 138 0.50 -23.38 -9.23
CA GLU A 138 0.37 -24.52 -8.33
C GLU A 138 -0.97 -24.48 -7.58
N HIS A 139 -1.42 -23.27 -7.23
CA HIS A 139 -2.67 -23.04 -6.52
C HIS A 139 -3.46 -21.91 -7.18
N LYS A 140 -4.26 -22.28 -8.18
CA LYS A 140 -5.16 -21.37 -8.89
C LYS A 140 -6.29 -20.82 -8.00
N TYR A 141 -7.00 -19.82 -8.50
CA TYR A 141 -8.23 -19.31 -7.88
C TYR A 141 -9.17 -20.47 -7.47
N PRO A 142 -9.77 -20.45 -6.26
CA PRO A 142 -9.78 -19.38 -5.27
C PRO A 142 -8.77 -19.52 -4.11
N ALA A 143 -7.71 -20.33 -4.25
CA ALA A 143 -6.83 -20.72 -3.13
C ALA A 143 -6.29 -19.55 -2.28
N ASN A 144 -5.80 -18.47 -2.89
CA ASN A 144 -5.29 -17.31 -2.15
C ASN A 144 -6.35 -16.56 -1.34
N HIS A 145 -7.60 -16.56 -1.81
CA HIS A 145 -8.71 -15.91 -1.13
C HIS A 145 -9.10 -16.70 0.12
N GLU A 146 -9.12 -18.02 0.03
CA GLU A 146 -9.35 -18.92 1.16
C GLU A 146 -8.29 -18.70 2.25
N ASP A 147 -7.02 -18.62 1.85
CA ASP A 147 -5.90 -18.35 2.77
C ASP A 147 -6.04 -16.98 3.44
N ALA A 148 -6.35 -15.93 2.66
CA ALA A 148 -6.53 -14.57 3.16
C ALA A 148 -7.65 -14.46 4.20
N VAL A 149 -8.81 -15.08 3.95
CA VAL A 149 -9.92 -15.13 4.90
C VAL A 149 -9.53 -15.86 6.19
N CYS A 150 -8.88 -17.03 6.06
CA CYS A 150 -8.43 -17.80 7.23
C CYS A 150 -7.43 -17.02 8.09
N VAL A 151 -6.45 -16.32 7.48
CA VAL A 151 -5.47 -15.52 8.20
C VAL A 151 -6.13 -14.35 8.92
N VAL A 152 -7.05 -13.62 8.27
CA VAL A 152 -7.75 -12.49 8.91
C VAL A 152 -8.59 -12.94 10.11
N ARG A 153 -9.29 -14.09 10.00
CA ARG A 153 -10.02 -14.68 11.13
C ARG A 153 -9.07 -15.06 12.26
N TRP A 154 -7.96 -15.73 11.93
CA TRP A 154 -6.96 -16.13 12.92
C TRP A 154 -6.38 -14.90 13.64
N VAL A 155 -6.02 -13.85 12.92
CA VAL A 155 -5.51 -12.60 13.50
C VAL A 155 -6.51 -11.99 14.49
N LYS A 156 -7.79 -11.91 14.12
CA LYS A 156 -8.84 -11.36 15.00
C LYS A 156 -8.99 -12.16 16.30
N MET A 157 -8.77 -13.48 16.25
CA MET A 157 -8.86 -14.38 17.41
C MET A 157 -7.57 -14.43 18.24
N ASN A 158 -6.43 -14.02 17.69
CA ASN A 158 -5.10 -14.23 18.28
C ASN A 158 -4.27 -12.95 18.43
N LYS A 159 -4.93 -11.79 18.63
CA LYS A 159 -4.27 -10.48 18.73
C LYS A 159 -3.11 -10.45 19.74
N GLY A 160 -3.27 -11.10 20.89
CA GLY A 160 -2.22 -11.20 21.91
C GLY A 160 -0.96 -11.92 21.42
N LEU A 161 -1.08 -12.97 20.60
CA LEU A 161 0.07 -13.73 20.08
C LEU A 161 0.94 -12.89 19.15
N ILE A 162 0.34 -11.95 18.44
CA ILE A 162 1.02 -11.05 17.50
C ILE A 162 1.44 -9.72 18.14
N GLY A 163 1.33 -9.58 19.46
CA GLY A 163 1.76 -8.39 20.20
C GLY A 163 0.81 -7.20 20.11
N ALA A 164 -0.46 -7.45 19.78
CA ALA A 164 -1.57 -6.51 19.86
C ALA A 164 -2.46 -6.81 21.10
N VAL A 165 -3.46 -5.96 21.36
CA VAL A 165 -4.41 -6.15 22.47
C VAL A 165 -5.83 -6.41 21.95
N ASN A 166 -6.76 -6.81 22.80
CA ASN A 166 -8.11 -7.19 22.38
C ASN A 166 -8.85 -6.02 21.71
N GLU A 167 -8.61 -4.80 22.20
CA GLU A 167 -9.18 -3.53 21.74
C GLU A 167 -8.55 -3.04 20.42
N SER A 168 -7.41 -3.61 20.00
CA SER A 168 -6.76 -3.23 18.75
C SER A 168 -7.72 -3.42 17.57
N THR A 169 -7.88 -2.39 16.75
CA THR A 169 -8.60 -2.50 15.48
C THR A 169 -7.88 -3.44 14.52
N VAL A 170 -8.61 -4.02 13.56
CA VAL A 170 -8.04 -4.87 12.51
C VAL A 170 -8.43 -4.30 11.15
N GLY A 171 -7.44 -3.85 10.40
CA GLY A 171 -7.59 -3.47 8.99
C GLY A 171 -6.90 -4.44 8.05
N VAL A 172 -7.30 -4.40 6.79
CA VAL A 172 -6.68 -5.19 5.72
C VAL A 172 -6.16 -4.28 4.62
N GLY A 173 -5.14 -4.70 3.90
CA GLY A 173 -4.66 -3.94 2.77
C GLY A 173 -3.72 -4.74 1.89
N GLY A 174 -3.30 -4.11 0.81
CA GLY A 174 -2.40 -4.74 -0.13
C GLY A 174 -2.29 -3.96 -1.42
N ASP A 175 -1.33 -4.39 -2.23
CA ASP A 175 -1.04 -3.77 -3.51
C ASP A 175 -1.44 -4.67 -4.69
N SER A 176 -1.99 -4.09 -5.74
CA SER A 176 -2.36 -4.79 -6.98
C SER A 176 -3.30 -6.00 -6.72
N ALA A 177 -2.81 -7.23 -6.94
CA ALA A 177 -3.51 -8.48 -6.62
C ALA A 177 -3.78 -8.66 -5.11
N GLY A 178 -2.91 -8.16 -4.24
CA GLY A 178 -3.12 -8.12 -2.80
C GLY A 178 -4.20 -7.11 -2.40
N GLY A 179 -4.29 -5.98 -3.10
CA GLY A 179 -5.38 -5.02 -2.95
C GLY A 179 -6.74 -5.64 -3.32
N ARG A 180 -6.77 -6.48 -4.36
CA ARG A 180 -7.95 -7.30 -4.68
C ARG A 180 -8.32 -8.24 -3.53
N LEU A 181 -7.35 -8.98 -2.97
CA LEU A 181 -7.60 -9.87 -1.82
C LEU A 181 -8.18 -9.11 -0.63
N ALA A 182 -7.59 -7.98 -0.27
CA ALA A 182 -8.07 -7.11 0.81
C ALA A 182 -9.52 -6.68 0.60
N ALA A 183 -9.87 -6.22 -0.61
CA ALA A 183 -11.24 -5.85 -0.97
C ALA A 183 -12.19 -7.05 -0.88
N SER A 184 -11.84 -8.21 -1.48
CA SER A 184 -12.68 -9.41 -1.44
C SER A 184 -12.93 -9.90 0.00
N VAL A 185 -11.91 -9.86 0.86
CA VAL A 185 -12.04 -10.24 2.28
C VAL A 185 -13.00 -9.30 3.02
N CYS A 186 -12.99 -8.00 2.72
CA CYS A 186 -13.91 -7.04 3.32
C CYS A 186 -15.39 -7.32 3.04
N HIS A 187 -15.71 -8.01 1.93
CA HIS A 187 -17.08 -8.40 1.62
C HIS A 187 -17.54 -9.68 2.34
N GLU A 188 -16.62 -10.49 2.86
CA GLU A 188 -16.93 -11.77 3.50
C GLU A 188 -16.74 -11.76 5.02
N GLU A 189 -15.83 -10.94 5.52
CA GLU A 189 -15.51 -10.87 6.94
C GLU A 189 -16.09 -9.61 7.60
N TYR A 190 -16.81 -9.82 8.70
CA TYR A 190 -17.32 -8.74 9.55
C TYR A 190 -16.21 -8.17 10.43
N ASN A 191 -16.46 -6.99 11.01
CA ASN A 191 -15.57 -6.37 12.00
C ASN A 191 -14.13 -6.15 11.51
N ILE A 192 -13.97 -5.87 10.22
CA ILE A 192 -12.79 -5.20 9.69
C ILE A 192 -13.03 -3.70 9.87
N ASN A 193 -12.03 -2.97 10.34
CA ASN A 193 -12.16 -1.57 10.73
C ASN A 193 -11.82 -0.60 9.60
N TYR A 194 -10.91 -0.96 8.69
CA TYR A 194 -10.53 -0.17 7.52
C TYR A 194 -9.90 -1.06 6.44
N GLN A 195 -9.86 -0.54 5.21
CA GLN A 195 -9.14 -1.14 4.10
C GLN A 195 -8.21 -0.12 3.42
N VAL A 196 -6.97 -0.51 3.12
CA VAL A 196 -6.01 0.29 2.34
C VAL A 196 -5.66 -0.44 1.05
N LEU A 197 -6.18 0.05 -0.06
CA LEU A 197 -6.09 -0.60 -1.37
C LEU A 197 -5.14 0.18 -2.28
N VAL A 198 -4.01 -0.41 -2.63
CA VAL A 198 -3.01 0.25 -3.48
C VAL A 198 -3.10 -0.31 -4.91
N TYR A 199 -3.44 0.55 -5.87
CA TYR A 199 -3.70 0.28 -7.30
C TYR A 199 -4.41 -1.08 -7.54
N PRO A 200 -5.55 -1.34 -6.86
CA PRO A 200 -6.09 -2.68 -6.72
C PRO A 200 -6.69 -3.23 -8.03
N SER A 201 -6.49 -4.53 -8.30
CA SER A 201 -7.03 -5.20 -9.49
C SER A 201 -8.44 -5.75 -9.22
N LEU A 202 -9.48 -4.92 -9.35
CA LEU A 202 -10.83 -5.24 -8.84
C LEU A 202 -11.85 -5.83 -9.84
N ASP A 203 -11.49 -6.06 -11.11
CA ASP A 203 -12.40 -6.58 -12.13
C ASP A 203 -11.67 -7.29 -13.28
N TYR A 204 -11.73 -8.62 -13.30
CA TYR A 204 -11.09 -9.42 -14.34
C TYR A 204 -11.72 -9.27 -15.73
N ARG A 205 -12.89 -8.63 -15.85
CA ARG A 205 -13.55 -8.40 -17.15
C ARG A 205 -12.89 -7.28 -17.95
N ARG A 206 -12.12 -6.40 -17.30
CA ARG A 206 -11.30 -5.33 -17.92
C ARG A 206 -12.07 -4.46 -18.92
N LYS A 207 -13.18 -3.86 -18.46
CA LYS A 207 -14.10 -3.05 -19.28
C LYS A 207 -13.93 -1.54 -19.09
N PHE A 208 -12.88 -1.09 -18.41
CA PHE A 208 -12.67 0.33 -18.12
C PHE A 208 -11.81 1.02 -19.20
N ASN A 209 -11.89 2.35 -19.26
CA ASN A 209 -11.12 3.13 -20.23
C ASN A 209 -9.62 3.01 -19.96
N SER A 210 -9.19 3.02 -18.69
CA SER A 210 -7.78 2.82 -18.31
C SER A 210 -7.22 1.49 -18.79
N ASP A 211 -8.03 0.42 -18.87
CA ASP A 211 -7.59 -0.88 -19.39
C ASP A 211 -7.08 -0.73 -20.85
N LYS A 212 -7.83 0.01 -21.67
CA LYS A 212 -7.45 0.27 -23.07
C LYS A 212 -6.37 1.34 -23.19
N GLU A 213 -6.47 2.42 -22.40
CA GLU A 213 -5.54 3.56 -22.40
C GLU A 213 -4.09 3.12 -22.12
N PHE A 214 -3.92 2.16 -21.21
CA PHE A 214 -2.62 1.65 -20.78
C PHE A 214 -2.36 0.20 -21.20
N GLU A 215 -3.01 -0.29 -22.26
CA GLU A 215 -2.87 -1.68 -22.73
C GLU A 215 -1.42 -2.05 -23.08
N LYS A 216 -0.60 -1.06 -23.47
CA LYS A 216 0.84 -1.17 -23.76
C LYS A 216 1.72 -0.56 -22.66
N GLY A 217 1.21 -0.49 -21.43
CA GLY A 217 1.91 0.11 -20.30
C GLY A 217 3.27 -0.55 -20.03
N PRO A 218 4.27 0.20 -19.53
CA PRO A 218 5.64 -0.30 -19.41
C PRO A 218 5.87 -1.28 -18.24
N VAL A 219 4.92 -1.41 -17.32
CA VAL A 219 4.97 -2.38 -16.19
C VAL A 219 3.87 -3.41 -16.32
N LEU A 220 2.62 -2.94 -16.41
CA LEU A 220 1.43 -3.77 -16.55
C LEU A 220 0.85 -3.52 -17.95
N SER A 221 1.20 -4.40 -18.89
CA SER A 221 0.63 -4.45 -20.24
C SER A 221 -0.39 -5.58 -20.34
N SER A 222 -1.14 -5.61 -21.45
CA SER A 222 -2.08 -6.70 -21.75
C SER A 222 -1.39 -8.06 -21.82
N GLU A 223 -0.19 -8.16 -22.38
CA GLU A 223 0.58 -9.42 -22.47
C GLU A 223 1.00 -9.92 -21.09
N VAL A 224 1.48 -9.00 -20.24
CA VAL A 224 1.84 -9.30 -18.84
C VAL A 224 0.62 -9.78 -18.06
N LEU A 225 -0.51 -9.06 -18.19
CA LEU A 225 -1.76 -9.42 -17.51
C LEU A 225 -2.29 -10.78 -17.99
N GLN A 226 -2.26 -11.04 -19.30
CA GLN A 226 -2.69 -12.32 -19.84
C GLN A 226 -1.81 -13.48 -19.33
N TRP A 227 -0.50 -13.26 -19.19
CA TRP A 227 0.38 -14.26 -18.58
C TRP A 227 0.00 -14.53 -17.12
N PHE A 228 -0.26 -13.49 -16.31
CA PHE A 228 -0.75 -13.68 -14.94
C PHE A 228 -2.09 -14.43 -14.91
N ASN A 229 -3.05 -14.03 -15.73
CA ASN A 229 -4.38 -14.63 -15.78
C ASN A 229 -4.32 -16.12 -16.14
N ARG A 230 -3.63 -16.48 -17.24
CA ARG A 230 -3.48 -17.89 -17.68
C ARG A 230 -2.90 -18.79 -16.60
N ASN A 231 -2.00 -18.24 -15.79
CA ASN A 231 -1.33 -18.97 -14.72
C ASN A 231 -2.07 -18.95 -13.38
N TYR A 232 -3.17 -18.22 -13.23
CA TYR A 232 -3.88 -18.11 -11.95
C TYR A 232 -5.37 -18.44 -12.01
N ILE A 233 -6.09 -18.03 -13.05
CA ILE A 233 -7.56 -18.05 -13.07
C ILE A 233 -8.11 -18.44 -14.44
N ASN A 234 -9.25 -19.11 -14.47
CA ASN A 234 -9.96 -19.44 -15.71
C ASN A 234 -10.95 -18.33 -16.06
N GLU A 235 -11.21 -18.11 -17.36
CA GLU A 235 -12.15 -17.06 -17.81
C GLU A 235 -13.57 -17.24 -17.23
N ALA A 236 -14.01 -18.48 -17.03
CA ALA A 236 -15.30 -18.80 -16.41
C ALA A 236 -15.45 -18.26 -14.97
N ASP A 237 -14.33 -17.94 -14.32
CA ASP A 237 -14.31 -17.39 -12.96
C ASP A 237 -14.20 -15.86 -12.90
N PHE A 238 -14.02 -15.17 -14.04
CA PHE A 238 -13.85 -13.71 -14.08
C PHE A 238 -15.04 -12.95 -13.50
N GLU A 239 -16.25 -13.51 -13.59
CA GLU A 239 -17.46 -12.90 -13.06
C GLU A 239 -17.76 -13.29 -11.60
N LYS A 240 -16.91 -14.08 -10.96
CA LYS A 240 -17.07 -14.41 -9.54
C LYS A 240 -16.72 -13.20 -8.69
N PRO A 241 -17.56 -12.76 -7.73
CA PRO A 241 -17.28 -11.58 -6.90
C PRO A 241 -15.95 -11.64 -6.13
N ARG A 242 -15.48 -12.83 -5.72
CA ARG A 242 -14.16 -13.01 -5.08
C ARG A 242 -12.99 -12.69 -6.02
N ALA A 243 -13.15 -12.95 -7.32
CA ALA A 243 -12.16 -12.58 -8.34
C ALA A 243 -12.31 -11.10 -8.73
N SER A 244 -13.55 -10.64 -8.90
CA SER A 244 -13.89 -9.28 -9.31
C SER A 244 -14.75 -8.58 -8.26
N PRO A 245 -14.15 -7.98 -7.20
CA PRO A 245 -14.89 -7.32 -6.11
C PRO A 245 -15.93 -6.29 -6.55
N LEU A 246 -15.73 -5.65 -7.70
CA LEU A 246 -16.72 -4.72 -8.28
C LEU A 246 -18.08 -5.36 -8.60
N LEU A 247 -18.16 -6.69 -8.59
CA LEU A 247 -19.38 -7.47 -8.83
C LEU A 247 -20.14 -7.87 -7.57
N TYR A 248 -19.65 -7.54 -6.37
CA TYR A 248 -20.46 -7.73 -5.17
C TYR A 248 -21.74 -6.88 -5.26
N LYS A 249 -22.87 -7.46 -4.85
CA LYS A 249 -24.18 -6.79 -4.94
C LYS A 249 -24.38 -5.71 -3.88
N SER A 250 -23.65 -5.79 -2.76
CA SER A 250 -23.79 -4.87 -1.64
C SER A 250 -22.43 -4.48 -1.07
N PHE A 251 -22.29 -3.19 -0.79
CA PHE A 251 -21.09 -2.56 -0.23
C PHE A 251 -21.34 -1.97 1.16
N ASN A 252 -22.59 -1.98 1.65
CA ASN A 252 -23.00 -1.33 2.91
C ASN A 252 -22.30 -1.85 4.18
N ARG A 253 -21.63 -3.00 4.09
CA ARG A 253 -20.88 -3.64 5.18
C ARG A 253 -19.37 -3.50 5.03
N CYS A 254 -18.90 -2.94 3.91
CA CYS A 254 -17.49 -2.70 3.71
C CYS A 254 -16.98 -1.67 4.73
N PRO A 255 -15.75 -1.83 5.22
CA PRO A 255 -15.14 -0.85 6.10
C PRO A 255 -14.73 0.41 5.32
N PRO A 256 -14.49 1.53 6.02
CA PRO A 256 -13.89 2.70 5.44
C PRO A 256 -12.64 2.39 4.62
N ALA A 257 -12.49 3.05 3.47
CA ALA A 257 -11.45 2.72 2.49
C ALA A 257 -10.55 3.90 2.13
N LEU A 258 -9.25 3.64 2.07
CA LEU A 258 -8.29 4.45 1.32
C LEU A 258 -7.90 3.69 0.05
N ILE A 259 -8.06 4.34 -1.11
CA ILE A 259 -7.76 3.75 -2.42
C ILE A 259 -6.68 4.60 -3.08
N ILE A 260 -5.45 4.11 -3.09
CA ILE A 260 -4.30 4.79 -3.69
C ILE A 260 -4.17 4.31 -5.13
N MET A 261 -4.03 5.21 -6.09
CA MET A 261 -3.90 4.89 -7.52
C MET A 261 -2.61 5.45 -8.10
N ALA A 262 -2.08 4.75 -9.09
CA ALA A 262 -1.09 5.30 -10.01
C ALA A 262 -1.82 5.94 -11.20
N GLU A 263 -1.42 7.14 -11.63
CA GLU A 263 -2.05 7.82 -12.77
C GLU A 263 -1.88 7.06 -14.09
N LEU A 264 -0.74 6.39 -14.27
CA LEU A 264 -0.33 5.71 -15.50
C LEU A 264 -0.48 4.18 -15.36
N ASP A 265 -1.71 3.72 -15.11
CA ASP A 265 -2.01 2.33 -14.73
C ASP A 265 -3.36 1.86 -15.28
N MET A 266 -3.39 0.63 -15.83
CA MET A 266 -4.63 -0.03 -16.26
C MET A 266 -5.64 -0.19 -15.12
N ASN A 267 -5.18 -0.39 -13.88
CA ASN A 267 -6.06 -0.56 -12.72
C ASN A 267 -6.62 0.76 -12.18
N ARG A 268 -6.25 1.91 -12.74
CA ARG A 268 -6.68 3.23 -12.25
C ARG A 268 -8.20 3.33 -12.13
N ASP A 269 -8.93 3.04 -13.19
CA ASP A 269 -10.39 3.23 -13.19
C ASP A 269 -11.12 2.17 -12.35
N HIS A 270 -10.49 1.03 -12.05
CA HIS A 270 -11.04 0.07 -11.09
C HIS A 270 -11.15 0.69 -9.69
N GLY A 271 -10.12 1.44 -9.27
CA GLY A 271 -10.10 2.12 -7.97
C GLY A 271 -11.20 3.17 -7.87
N TYR A 272 -11.36 4.01 -8.91
CA TYR A 272 -12.46 4.99 -8.98
C TYR A 272 -13.83 4.31 -8.96
N ALA A 273 -14.03 3.24 -9.73
CA ALA A 273 -15.30 2.53 -9.75
C ALA A 273 -15.66 1.92 -8.38
N TYR A 274 -14.67 1.40 -7.64
CA TYR A 274 -14.89 0.83 -6.32
C TYR A 274 -15.17 1.91 -5.26
N HIS A 275 -14.50 3.06 -5.37
CA HIS A 275 -14.81 4.25 -4.58
C HIS A 275 -16.27 4.67 -4.76
N GLU A 276 -16.74 4.80 -5.99
CA GLU A 276 -18.14 5.19 -6.26
C GLU A 276 -19.12 4.16 -5.70
N LYS A 277 -18.83 2.84 -5.81
CA LYS A 277 -19.67 1.79 -5.19
C LYS A 277 -19.74 1.89 -3.66
N LEU A 278 -18.62 2.19 -3.00
CA LEU A 278 -18.58 2.41 -1.55
C LEU A 278 -19.38 3.66 -1.16
N LYS A 279 -19.18 4.76 -1.90
CA LYS A 279 -19.87 6.03 -1.68
C LYS A 279 -21.38 5.93 -1.90
N GLU A 280 -21.83 5.28 -2.97
CA GLU A 280 -23.24 4.95 -3.23
C GLU A 280 -23.87 4.17 -2.07
N ALA A 281 -23.11 3.30 -1.42
CA ALA A 281 -23.55 2.52 -0.25
C ALA A 281 -23.41 3.26 1.08
N GLY A 282 -23.00 4.54 1.09
CA GLY A 282 -22.80 5.34 2.29
C GLY A 282 -21.54 5.01 3.09
N VAL A 283 -20.61 4.23 2.51
CA VAL A 283 -19.33 3.90 3.15
C VAL A 283 -18.32 5.02 2.90
N LYS A 284 -17.68 5.49 3.98
CA LYS A 284 -16.60 6.48 3.91
C LYS A 284 -15.46 5.92 3.06
N SER A 285 -15.12 6.57 1.98
CA SER A 285 -13.99 6.18 1.16
C SER A 285 -13.29 7.38 0.56
N GLN A 286 -12.00 7.24 0.32
CA GLN A 286 -11.15 8.28 -0.24
C GLN A 286 -10.27 7.69 -1.33
N THR A 287 -9.99 8.49 -2.34
CA THR A 287 -9.09 8.16 -3.43
C THR A 287 -7.89 9.08 -3.43
N PHE A 288 -6.70 8.55 -3.67
CA PHE A 288 -5.48 9.34 -3.82
C PHE A 288 -4.70 8.89 -5.05
N THR A 289 -4.66 9.73 -6.09
CA THR A 289 -3.95 9.42 -7.33
C THR A 289 -2.57 10.08 -7.34
N VAL A 290 -1.53 9.27 -7.38
CA VAL A 290 -0.16 9.74 -7.55
C VAL A 290 0.08 10.03 -9.04
N LYS A 291 0.32 11.30 -9.36
CA LYS A 291 0.54 11.75 -10.74
C LYS A 291 1.91 11.32 -11.27
N GLY A 292 1.95 10.95 -12.54
CA GLY A 292 3.16 10.64 -13.30
C GLY A 292 3.82 9.31 -12.97
N VAL A 293 3.23 8.48 -12.11
CA VAL A 293 3.79 7.17 -11.72
C VAL A 293 3.03 6.00 -12.34
N THR A 294 3.74 4.87 -12.47
CA THR A 294 3.22 3.61 -13.02
C THR A 294 2.86 2.60 -11.94
N HIS A 295 2.18 1.52 -12.35
CA HIS A 295 1.89 0.37 -11.51
C HIS A 295 3.15 -0.13 -10.78
N GLY A 296 3.01 -0.48 -9.50
CA GLY A 296 4.11 -1.02 -8.69
C GLY A 296 4.98 0.01 -7.96
N PHE A 297 4.75 1.32 -8.15
CA PHE A 297 5.57 2.37 -7.51
C PHE A 297 5.65 2.24 -5.98
N PHE A 298 4.59 1.74 -5.35
CA PHE A 298 4.43 1.70 -3.90
C PHE A 298 5.33 0.66 -3.23
N VAL A 299 5.81 -0.35 -3.96
CA VAL A 299 6.72 -1.36 -3.42
C VAL A 299 8.19 -1.06 -3.73
N MET A 300 8.49 0.20 -4.10
CA MET A 300 9.83 0.67 -4.40
C MET A 300 10.24 1.89 -3.54
N PRO A 301 10.14 1.83 -2.19
CA PRO A 301 10.39 2.98 -1.33
C PRO A 301 11.74 3.65 -1.51
N ALA A 302 12.83 2.91 -1.73
CA ALA A 302 14.13 3.54 -1.90
C ALA A 302 14.22 4.40 -3.18
N LEU A 303 13.50 4.05 -4.24
CA LEU A 303 13.52 4.79 -5.50
C LEU A 303 12.39 5.82 -5.63
N MET A 304 11.18 5.45 -5.17
CA MET A 304 9.95 6.22 -5.33
C MET A 304 9.61 7.01 -4.06
N TRP A 305 10.61 7.38 -3.24
CA TRP A 305 10.36 7.88 -1.89
C TRP A 305 9.54 9.16 -1.86
N LYS A 306 9.68 10.08 -2.84
CA LYS A 306 8.86 11.30 -2.89
C LYS A 306 7.38 10.96 -3.09
N CYS A 307 7.12 9.91 -3.85
CA CYS A 307 5.77 9.39 -4.08
C CYS A 307 5.25 8.63 -2.85
N ILE A 308 6.10 7.82 -2.21
CA ILE A 308 5.71 7.01 -1.05
C ILE A 308 5.47 7.85 0.20
N VAL A 309 6.28 8.88 0.46
CA VAL A 309 6.06 9.78 1.60
C VAL A 309 4.67 10.44 1.50
N LYS A 310 4.25 10.84 0.30
CA LYS A 310 2.90 11.40 0.08
C LYS A 310 1.79 10.40 0.42
N THR A 311 1.98 9.12 0.09
CA THR A 311 0.97 8.07 0.36
C THR A 311 1.01 7.56 1.80
N ALA A 312 2.19 7.58 2.44
CA ALA A 312 2.39 7.13 3.82
C ALA A 312 1.62 7.99 4.82
N VAL A 313 1.56 9.30 4.62
CA VAL A 313 0.78 10.17 5.53
C VAL A 313 -0.72 9.92 5.42
N VAL A 314 -1.24 9.71 4.22
CA VAL A 314 -2.67 9.36 4.04
C VAL A 314 -2.98 7.98 4.63
N ALA A 315 -2.05 7.04 4.52
CA ALA A 315 -2.21 5.72 5.12
C ALA A 315 -2.10 5.75 6.65
N PHE A 316 -1.23 6.59 7.22
CA PHE A 316 -1.14 6.85 8.66
C PHE A 316 -2.49 7.28 9.24
N ASP A 317 -3.11 8.30 8.61
CA ASP A 317 -4.40 8.84 9.07
C ASP A 317 -5.50 7.78 9.02
N THR A 318 -5.47 6.93 7.98
CA THR A 318 -6.43 5.84 7.80
C THR A 318 -6.25 4.74 8.85
N VAL A 319 -5.01 4.36 9.17
CA VAL A 319 -4.67 3.30 10.13
C VAL A 319 -4.96 3.72 11.57
N ASN A 320 -4.67 4.97 11.93
CA ASN A 320 -4.83 5.47 13.29
C ASN A 320 -6.23 6.05 13.55
N TRP A 321 -7.00 6.35 12.50
CA TRP A 321 -8.31 7.00 12.58
C TRP A 321 -8.32 8.23 13.51
N THR A 322 -7.16 8.85 13.68
CA THR A 322 -6.96 10.05 14.49
C THR A 322 -7.26 11.25 13.62
N ARG A 323 -8.53 11.69 13.71
CA ARG A 323 -9.08 13.00 13.31
C ARG A 323 -9.74 13.10 11.93
N ARG A 324 -10.83 13.86 11.97
CA ARG A 324 -11.66 14.32 10.85
C ARG A 324 -10.87 15.31 10.00
N ILE A 325 -10.03 14.85 9.07
CA ILE A 325 -9.43 15.74 8.07
C ILE A 325 -10.27 15.63 6.79
N ASN A 326 -10.83 16.76 6.36
CA ASN A 326 -11.46 16.90 5.05
C ASN A 326 -10.35 17.26 4.07
N PHE A 327 -10.08 16.37 3.11
CA PHE A 327 -8.84 16.38 2.32
C PHE A 327 -8.83 17.33 1.11
N ASP A 328 -9.91 18.07 0.86
CA ASP A 328 -9.99 18.92 -0.34
C ASP A 328 -9.12 20.20 -0.24
N ASP A 329 -8.62 20.59 0.94
CA ASP A 329 -7.94 21.91 1.11
C ASP A 329 -6.60 21.91 1.92
N ASP A 330 -6.12 20.78 2.45
CA ASP A 330 -5.18 20.80 3.59
C ASP A 330 -3.73 20.34 3.35
N TYR A 331 -3.34 19.88 2.16
CA TYR A 331 -1.96 19.45 1.92
C TYR A 331 -1.11 20.46 1.15
N VAL A 332 -0.13 21.02 1.85
CA VAL A 332 0.99 21.78 1.26
C VAL A 332 2.17 20.85 1.05
N ALA A 333 2.89 21.08 -0.04
CA ALA A 333 3.99 20.29 -0.54
C ALA A 333 5.02 19.83 0.51
N PHE A 334 5.43 18.56 0.40
CA PHE A 334 6.65 18.05 1.02
C PHE A 334 7.86 18.70 0.36
N LYS A 335 8.74 19.33 1.16
CA LYS A 335 10.05 19.79 0.69
C LYS A 335 11.12 19.12 1.53
N THR A 336 11.60 17.98 1.04
CA THR A 336 12.77 17.31 1.59
C THR A 336 13.78 17.12 0.45
N THR A 337 15.07 17.28 0.74
CA THR A 337 16.15 17.25 -0.26
C THR A 337 16.96 15.95 -0.27
N ARG A 338 16.70 15.05 0.69
CA ARG A 338 17.34 13.72 0.83
C ARG A 338 16.26 12.64 0.94
N ASN A 339 16.59 11.37 0.72
CA ASN A 339 15.71 10.20 0.73
C ASN A 339 15.48 9.64 2.16
N PRO A 340 14.25 9.31 2.65
CA PRO A 340 13.99 8.96 4.05
C PRO A 340 14.46 7.60 4.42
N TYR A 341 14.67 6.79 3.40
CA TYR A 341 15.04 5.42 3.52
C TYR A 341 16.57 5.27 3.38
N GLU A 342 17.32 6.39 3.38
CA GLU A 342 18.76 6.39 3.62
C GLU A 342 19.07 6.57 5.12
N PRO A 343 20.10 5.90 5.66
CA PRO A 343 20.53 6.05 7.05
C PRO A 343 20.76 7.53 7.45
N HIS A 344 20.35 7.91 8.67
CA HIS A 344 20.55 9.24 9.27
C HIS A 344 19.84 10.43 8.57
N SER A 345 18.69 10.20 7.95
CA SER A 345 17.92 11.24 7.26
C SER A 345 16.89 11.91 8.17
N ILE A 346 16.91 13.25 8.27
CA ILE A 346 15.94 14.07 9.03
C ILE A 346 14.83 14.60 8.11
N TRP A 347 13.58 14.58 8.60
CA TRP A 347 12.36 14.87 7.82
C TRP A 347 11.55 16.01 8.40
N THR A 348 10.97 16.82 7.51
CA THR A 348 10.00 17.87 7.85
C THR A 348 8.74 17.71 6.99
N VAL A 349 7.59 17.48 7.63
CA VAL A 349 6.27 17.38 6.96
C VAL A 349 5.44 18.60 7.33
N ALA A 350 5.03 19.42 6.36
CA ALA A 350 4.16 20.58 6.59
C ALA A 350 2.69 20.27 6.26
N LEU A 351 1.79 20.34 7.23
CA LEU A 351 0.34 20.24 7.03
C LEU A 351 -0.33 21.60 7.19
N LYS A 352 -1.30 21.93 6.32
CA LYS A 352 -2.15 23.11 6.46
C LYS A 352 -3.44 22.69 7.16
N HIS A 353 -3.85 23.40 8.20
CA HIS A 353 -5.05 23.05 8.98
C HIS A 353 -6.12 24.15 8.85
N PRO A 354 -7.40 23.84 8.58
CA PRO A 354 -8.42 24.82 8.24
C PRO A 354 -9.09 25.43 9.50
N ASN A 355 -9.06 24.74 10.65
CA ASN A 355 -9.71 25.20 11.89
C ASN A 355 -8.84 26.11 12.78
N LEU A 356 -7.67 26.56 12.33
CA LEU A 356 -6.88 27.58 13.05
C LEU A 356 -7.26 29.02 12.64
N ARG A 357 -8.27 29.21 11.78
CA ARG A 357 -8.68 30.53 11.28
C ARG A 357 -9.37 31.42 12.31
N GLU A 358 -9.97 30.89 13.37
CA GLU A 358 -10.78 31.71 14.29
C GLU A 358 -10.00 32.29 15.47
N GLN A 359 -8.74 31.91 15.66
CA GLN A 359 -7.85 32.62 16.58
C GLN A 359 -6.53 32.95 15.89
N ALA A 360 -6.57 34.12 15.25
CA ALA A 360 -5.45 34.93 14.78
C ALA A 360 -4.98 34.75 13.33
N HIS A 361 -4.59 35.89 12.75
CA HIS A 361 -4.14 36.13 11.38
C HIS A 361 -2.82 35.41 10.99
N TYR A 362 -2.71 34.11 11.21
CA TYR A 362 -1.49 33.34 10.99
C TYR A 362 -1.74 32.11 10.11
N LEU A 363 -1.08 32.03 8.95
CA LEU A 363 -0.82 30.74 8.29
C LEU A 363 0.14 29.96 9.19
N ILE A 364 -0.35 28.88 9.79
CA ILE A 364 0.40 27.97 10.66
C ILE A 364 0.58 26.66 9.89
N SER A 365 1.83 26.32 9.59
CA SER A 365 2.20 24.99 9.08
C SER A 365 2.69 24.13 10.24
N VAL A 366 2.10 22.94 10.41
CA VAL A 366 2.57 21.95 11.39
C VAL A 366 3.70 21.16 10.75
N CYS A 367 4.90 21.29 11.29
CA CYS A 367 6.13 20.61 10.88
C CYS A 367 6.44 19.47 11.87
N CYS A 368 6.31 18.21 11.45
CA CYS A 368 6.86 17.10 12.24
C CYS A 368 8.35 16.95 11.94
N LEU A 369 9.20 17.20 12.93
CA LEU A 369 10.62 16.84 12.89
C LEU A 369 10.77 15.47 13.56
N VAL A 370 11.21 14.48 12.79
CA VAL A 370 11.57 13.16 13.32
C VAL A 370 13.08 13.13 13.44
N THR A 371 13.58 13.10 14.68
CA THR A 371 15.00 12.88 14.99
C THR A 371 15.19 11.51 15.62
N ASP A 372 16.44 11.10 15.82
CA ASP A 372 16.79 9.87 16.54
C ASP A 372 16.27 9.85 18.00
N THR A 373 15.90 11.02 18.56
CA THR A 373 15.63 11.22 20.00
C THR A 373 14.24 11.80 20.35
N ALA A 374 13.47 12.33 19.39
CA ALA A 374 12.08 12.72 19.59
C ALA A 374 11.29 12.84 18.28
N ILE A 375 9.95 12.81 18.40
CA ILE A 375 9.05 13.45 17.42
C ILE A 375 8.67 14.79 18.03
N GLU A 376 9.12 15.87 17.39
CA GLU A 376 8.77 17.23 17.81
C GLU A 376 7.88 17.87 16.74
N GLN A 377 6.69 18.33 17.15
CA GLN A 377 5.88 19.17 16.29
C GLN A 377 6.33 20.63 16.44
N TYR A 378 6.54 21.26 15.30
CA TYR A 378 6.91 22.66 15.20
C TYR A 378 5.82 23.42 14.47
N ILE A 379 5.57 24.64 14.94
CA ILE A 379 4.73 25.63 14.28
C ILE A 379 5.65 26.56 13.49
N LEU A 380 5.55 26.52 12.16
CA LEU A 380 6.26 27.49 11.31
C LEU A 380 5.40 28.74 11.14
N CYS A 381 5.95 29.91 11.49
CA CYS A 381 5.34 31.20 11.19
C CYS A 381 5.83 31.73 9.84
N GLU A 382 5.00 31.70 8.81
CA GLU A 382 5.38 32.11 7.45
C GLU A 382 5.74 33.60 7.32
N ARG A 383 5.28 34.46 8.25
CA ARG A 383 5.58 35.90 8.21
C ARG A 383 7.01 36.22 8.64
N CYS A 384 7.57 35.46 9.58
CA CYS A 384 8.92 35.73 10.10
C CYS A 384 9.92 34.60 9.83
N GLY A 385 9.48 33.49 9.23
CA GLY A 385 10.32 32.32 8.93
C GLY A 385 10.83 31.58 10.17
N LYS A 386 10.32 31.88 11.36
CA LYS A 386 10.75 31.25 12.62
C LYS A 386 9.90 30.01 12.92
N MET A 387 10.58 28.94 13.31
CA MET A 387 9.97 27.74 13.88
C MET A 387 9.81 27.90 15.38
N PHE A 388 8.61 27.59 15.87
CA PHE A 388 8.30 27.52 17.30
C PHE A 388 8.02 26.07 17.65
N LEU A 389 8.66 25.56 18.70
CA LEU A 389 8.37 24.23 19.19
C LEU A 389 7.00 24.24 19.87
N ASP A 390 6.10 23.35 19.46
CA ASP A 390 4.83 23.16 20.17
C ASP A 390 5.09 22.33 21.45
N LEU A 391 5.27 23.05 22.56
CA LEU A 391 5.55 22.48 23.88
C LEU A 391 4.43 21.58 24.41
N SER A 392 3.24 21.58 23.81
CA SER A 392 2.13 20.68 24.19
C SER A 392 2.25 19.27 23.59
N SER A 393 3.21 19.06 22.67
CA SER A 393 3.33 17.87 21.83
C SER A 393 4.73 17.27 21.83
N ARG A 394 5.53 17.55 22.87
CA ARG A 394 6.84 16.93 23.05
C ARG A 394 6.68 15.46 23.45
N TYR A 395 7.05 14.57 22.54
CA TYR A 395 7.24 13.15 22.85
C TYR A 395 8.74 12.88 22.95
N CYS A 396 9.27 12.94 24.17
CA CYS A 396 10.64 12.49 24.43
C CYS A 396 10.69 10.96 24.36
N PHE A 397 11.65 10.40 23.62
CA PHE A 397 11.99 8.99 23.78
C PHE A 397 12.64 8.84 25.17
N MET A 398 12.02 8.07 26.07
CA MET A 398 12.63 7.64 27.34
C MET A 398 13.45 6.38 27.11
#